data_AF-A0A7C1ZJI5-F1
#
_entry.id   AF-A0A7C1ZJI5-F1
#
_cell.length_a   1.000
_cell.length_b   1.000
_cell.length_c   1.000
_cell.angle_alpha   90.00
_cell.angle_beta   90.00
_cell.angle_gamma   90.00
#
_symmetry.space_group_name_H-M   'P 1'
#
loop_
_entity.id
_entity.type
_entity.pdbx_description
1 polymer ?
#
loop_
_entity_poly.entity_id
_entity_poly.type
_entity_poly.pdbx_seq_one_letter_code
_entity_poly.pdbx_strand_id
1 'polypeptide(L)'
;MPLCGFNEKMLDGLRQFGEGLFDQAEYRAKADSVDMLTSFDNEVFEINTFLQILSKKDPEKFQCLVGIAHITQALYKSGQGLESPKGAFLKNLDEMLKFFVEIDKKYYDDLRLKDAPQKALEKLGEWLEE
;
A
#
# COMPACT_ATOMS: atom_id res chain seq x y z
N MET A 1 -7.23 -11.14 -0.62
CA MET A 1 -8.40 -10.97 0.26
C MET A 1 -8.64 -9.47 0.50
N PRO A 2 -9.53 -8.84 -0.26
CA PRO A 2 -10.19 -7.60 0.18
C PRO A 2 -11.68 -7.80 0.50
N LEU A 3 -12.23 -9.00 0.34
CA LEU A 3 -13.68 -9.23 0.38
C LEU A 3 -14.18 -9.90 1.66
N CYS A 4 -13.42 -9.77 2.76
CA CYS A 4 -13.84 -10.16 4.10
C CYS A 4 -14.00 -8.94 5.05
N GLY A 5 -13.76 -7.74 4.55
CA GLY A 5 -13.67 -6.52 5.35
C GLY A 5 -12.30 -6.33 6.02
N PHE A 6 -11.95 -5.08 6.27
CA PHE A 6 -10.86 -4.60 7.11
C PHE A 6 -11.43 -4.25 8.48
N ASN A 7 -11.18 -5.12 9.46
CA ASN A 7 -11.45 -4.76 10.85
C ASN A 7 -10.37 -3.81 11.40
N GLU A 8 -10.64 -3.22 12.56
CA GLU A 8 -9.74 -2.27 13.23
C GLU A 8 -8.31 -2.82 13.42
N LYS A 9 -8.16 -4.08 13.83
CA LYS A 9 -6.84 -4.70 14.02
C LYS A 9 -6.04 -4.81 12.72
N MET A 10 -6.71 -5.04 11.60
CA MET A 10 -6.05 -5.08 10.29
C MET A 10 -5.57 -3.69 9.89
N LEU A 11 -6.39 -2.66 10.09
CA LEU A 11 -6.03 -1.27 9.80
C LEU A 11 -4.88 -0.80 10.69
N ASP A 12 -4.91 -1.13 11.98
CA ASP A 12 -3.81 -0.83 12.91
C ASP A 12 -2.52 -1.54 12.52
N GLY A 13 -2.59 -2.80 12.11
CA GLY A 13 -1.43 -3.53 11.61
C GLY A 13 -0.81 -2.89 10.37
N LEU A 14 -1.64 -2.44 9.43
CA LEU A 14 -1.19 -1.73 8.23
C LEU A 14 -0.60 -0.35 8.57
N ARG A 15 -1.18 0.36 9.54
CA ARG A 15 -0.64 1.62 10.06
C ARG A 15 0.75 1.42 10.65
N GLN A 16 0.90 0.47 11.58
CA GLN A 16 2.18 0.13 12.21
C GLN A 16 3.22 -0.32 11.18
N PHE A 17 2.80 -1.08 10.16
CA PHE A 17 3.67 -1.46 9.05
C PHE A 17 4.17 -0.23 8.28
N GLY A 18 3.28 0.70 7.91
CA GLY A 18 3.66 1.93 7.22
C GLY A 18 4.58 2.84 8.04
N GLU A 19 4.27 3.03 9.32
CA GLU A 19 5.13 3.79 10.26
C GLU A 19 6.51 3.13 10.39
N GLY A 20 6.56 1.81 10.54
CA GLY A 20 7.80 1.04 10.60
C GLY A 20 8.64 1.13 9.31
N LEU A 21 8.01 1.20 8.14
CA LEU A 21 8.72 1.44 6.87
C LEU A 21 9.41 2.81 6.87
N PHE A 22 8.72 3.86 7.32
CA PHE A 22 9.29 5.20 7.39
C PHE A 22 10.47 5.25 8.37
N ASP A 23 10.29 4.69 9.58
CA ASP A 23 11.35 4.62 10.59
C ASP A 23 12.58 3.86 10.08
N GLN A 24 12.36 2.78 9.33
CA GLN A 24 13.43 2.01 8.71
C GLN A 24 14.18 2.83 7.65
N ALA A 25 13.47 3.62 6.84
CA ALA A 25 14.11 4.53 5.87
C ALA A 25 14.95 5.61 6.58
N GLU A 26 14.45 6.22 7.66
CA GLU A 26 15.23 7.17 8.45
C GLU A 26 16.48 6.54 9.07
N TYR A 27 16.36 5.30 9.56
CA TYR A 27 17.49 4.55 10.10
C TYR A 27 18.54 4.28 9.02
N ARG A 28 18.12 3.79 7.85
CA ARG A 28 19.01 3.48 6.72
C ARG A 28 19.68 4.73 6.15
N ALA A 29 18.94 5.83 5.98
CA ALA A 29 19.50 7.10 5.54
C ALA A 29 20.66 7.56 6.43
N LYS A 30 20.49 7.47 7.75
CA LYS A 30 21.53 7.79 8.73
C LYS A 30 22.72 6.83 8.64
N ALA A 31 22.46 5.52 8.55
CA ALA A 31 23.50 4.50 8.48
C ALA A 31 24.36 4.64 7.22
N ASP A 32 23.73 4.99 6.09
CA ASP A 32 24.38 5.11 4.78
C ASP A 32 24.89 6.54 4.51
N SER A 33 24.70 7.46 5.47
CA SER A 33 25.10 8.87 5.37
C SER A 33 24.52 9.60 4.15
N VAL A 34 23.25 9.32 3.83
CA VAL A 34 22.49 9.98 2.76
C VAL A 34 21.32 10.78 3.34
N ASP A 35 20.83 11.76 2.57
CA ASP A 35 19.61 12.48 2.94
C ASP A 35 18.34 11.65 2.68
N MET A 36 17.21 12.14 3.21
CA MET A 36 15.93 11.43 3.08
C MET A 36 15.42 11.36 1.63
N LEU A 37 15.72 12.36 0.80
CA LEU A 37 15.35 12.37 -0.61
C LEU A 37 16.04 11.21 -1.34
N THR A 38 17.36 11.12 -1.19
CA THR A 38 18.18 10.04 -1.78
C THR A 38 17.77 8.69 -1.23
N SER A 39 17.51 8.59 0.08
CA SER A 39 17.05 7.34 0.70
C SER A 39 15.73 6.86 0.09
N PHE A 40 14.74 7.75 -0.11
CA PHE A 40 13.46 7.39 -0.72
C PHE A 40 13.61 7.00 -2.19
N ASP A 41 14.46 7.69 -2.95
CA ASP A 41 14.75 7.33 -4.34
C ASP A 41 15.40 5.94 -4.43
N ASN A 42 16.31 5.61 -3.51
CA ASN A 42 16.92 4.29 -3.40
C ASN A 42 15.87 3.21 -3.08
N GLU A 43 15.01 3.44 -2.08
CA GLU A 43 13.94 2.48 -1.71
C GLU A 43 13.01 2.19 -2.89
N VAL A 44 12.55 3.23 -3.61
CA VAL A 44 11.71 3.06 -4.80
C VAL A 44 12.45 2.29 -5.90
N PHE A 45 13.73 2.59 -6.13
CA PHE A 45 14.55 1.88 -7.12
C PHE A 45 14.75 0.39 -6.77
N GLU A 46 15.08 0.10 -5.51
CA GLU A 46 15.30 -1.27 -5.03
C GLU A 46 14.02 -2.09 -5.11
N ILE A 47 12.87 -1.53 -4.70
CA ILE A 47 11.58 -2.21 -4.79
C ILE A 47 11.18 -2.47 -6.25
N ASN A 48 11.40 -1.50 -7.16
CA ASN A 48 11.16 -1.70 -8.59
C ASN A 48 12.01 -2.86 -9.14
N THR A 49 13.29 -2.89 -8.79
CA THR A 49 14.21 -3.95 -9.20
C THR A 49 13.77 -5.30 -8.64
N PHE A 50 13.37 -5.34 -7.37
CA PHE A 50 12.88 -6.55 -6.73
C PHE A 50 11.59 -7.08 -7.38
N LEU A 51 10.63 -6.21 -7.68
CA LEU A 51 9.41 -6.58 -8.39
C LEU A 51 9.70 -7.12 -9.81
N GLN A 52 10.67 -6.55 -10.52
CA GLN A 52 11.13 -7.07 -11.82
C GLN A 52 11.83 -8.43 -11.73
N ILE A 53 12.50 -8.70 -10.61
CA ILE A 53 13.07 -10.03 -10.34
C ILE A 53 11.94 -11.02 -10.07
N LEU A 54 10.97 -10.65 -9.23
CA LEU A 54 9.83 -11.52 -8.88
C LEU A 54 8.92 -11.82 -10.07
N SER A 55 8.74 -10.89 -11.00
CA SER A 55 7.91 -11.11 -12.20
C SER A 55 8.45 -12.20 -13.14
N LYS A 56 9.74 -12.55 -13.01
CA LYS A 56 10.40 -13.64 -13.73
C LYS A 56 10.34 -14.98 -12.98
N LYS A 57 9.70 -15.01 -11.82
CA LYS A 57 9.56 -16.19 -10.95
C LYS A 57 8.11 -16.67 -10.94
N ASP A 58 7.89 -17.79 -10.27
CA ASP A 58 6.56 -18.35 -10.03
C ASP A 58 5.68 -17.36 -9.25
N PRO A 59 4.65 -16.77 -9.86
CA PRO A 59 3.83 -15.74 -9.23
C PRO A 59 3.01 -16.28 -8.04
N GLU A 60 2.60 -17.55 -8.06
CA GLU A 60 1.81 -18.13 -6.95
C GLU A 60 2.68 -18.31 -5.71
N LYS A 61 3.94 -18.73 -5.91
CA LYS A 61 4.90 -18.92 -4.82
C LYS A 61 5.25 -17.60 -4.12
N PHE A 62 5.28 -16.49 -4.85
CA PHE A 62 5.74 -15.19 -4.36
C PHE A 62 4.63 -14.15 -4.15
N GLN A 63 3.36 -14.54 -4.26
CA GLN A 63 2.20 -13.63 -4.18
C GLN A 63 2.22 -12.69 -2.97
N CYS A 64 2.60 -13.19 -1.79
CA CYS A 64 2.63 -12.37 -0.56
C CYS A 64 3.74 -11.32 -0.63
N LEU A 65 4.92 -11.69 -1.16
CA LEU A 65 6.04 -10.77 -1.31
C LEU A 65 5.73 -9.69 -2.36
N VAL A 66 5.08 -10.07 -3.46
CA VAL A 66 4.60 -9.12 -4.48
C VAL A 66 3.60 -8.13 -3.87
N GLY A 67 2.63 -8.62 -3.10
CA GLY A 67 1.64 -7.77 -2.43
C GLY A 67 2.27 -6.77 -1.46
N ILE A 68 3.17 -7.22 -0.58
CA ILE A 68 3.88 -6.34 0.36
C ILE A 68 4.73 -5.31 -0.41
N ALA A 69 5.48 -5.74 -1.43
CA ALA A 69 6.32 -4.85 -2.21
C ALA A 69 5.50 -3.75 -2.92
N HIS A 70 4.31 -4.06 -3.44
CA HIS A 70 3.43 -3.05 -4.02
C HIS A 70 2.88 -2.05 -3.00
N ILE A 71 2.50 -2.51 -1.80
CA ILE A 71 2.06 -1.62 -0.72
C ILE A 71 3.21 -0.68 -0.33
N THR A 72 4.40 -1.24 -0.06
CA THR A 72 5.60 -0.46 0.28
C THR A 72 5.95 0.56 -0.82
N GLN A 73 5.90 0.14 -2.09
CA GLN A 73 6.16 1.03 -3.21
C GLN A 73 5.16 2.19 -3.28
N ALA A 74 3.87 1.92 -3.11
CA ALA A 74 2.84 2.96 -3.15
C ALA A 74 3.08 4.01 -2.06
N LEU A 75 3.48 3.58 -0.86
CA LEU A 75 3.81 4.48 0.24
C LEU A 75 5.06 5.33 -0.07
N TYR A 76 6.18 4.72 -0.47
CA TYR A 76 7.40 5.49 -0.76
C TYR A 76 7.23 6.47 -1.94
N LYS A 77 6.51 6.08 -2.99
CA LYS A 77 6.25 6.94 -4.15
C LYS A 77 5.58 8.26 -3.76
N SER A 78 4.77 8.28 -2.71
CA SER A 78 4.12 9.52 -2.25
C SER A 78 5.10 10.55 -1.67
N GLY A 79 6.25 10.10 -1.15
CA GLY A 79 7.33 10.97 -0.65
C GLY A 79 8.48 11.16 -1.63
N GLN A 80 8.46 10.48 -2.76
CA GLN A 80 9.58 10.46 -3.70
C GLN A 80 9.86 11.84 -4.29
N GLY A 81 11.15 12.21 -4.39
CA GLY A 81 11.59 13.51 -4.91
C GLY A 81 11.34 14.71 -3.98
N LEU A 82 10.89 14.47 -2.74
CA LEU A 82 10.70 15.52 -1.73
C LEU A 82 11.89 15.57 -0.77
N GLU A 83 12.37 16.78 -0.44
CA GLU A 83 13.41 16.97 0.57
C GLU A 83 12.95 16.57 1.99
N SER A 84 11.65 16.67 2.26
CA SER A 84 11.03 16.31 3.54
C SER A 84 9.82 15.39 3.32
N PRO A 85 10.05 14.07 3.10
CA PRO A 85 9.01 13.16 2.60
C PRO A 85 7.97 12.74 3.66
N LYS A 86 8.27 12.91 4.96
CA LYS A 86 7.47 12.37 6.08
C LYS A 86 5.99 12.73 6.01
N GLY A 87 5.69 14.02 5.78
CA GLY A 87 4.31 14.50 5.75
C GLY A 87 3.49 13.88 4.61
N ALA A 88 4.08 13.81 3.40
CA ALA A 88 3.43 13.20 2.24
C ALA A 88 3.24 11.68 2.43
N PHE A 89 4.27 11.00 2.94
CA PHE A 89 4.24 9.57 3.23
C PHE A 89 3.12 9.20 4.21
N LEU A 90 3.09 9.85 5.39
CA LEU A 90 2.10 9.53 6.44
C LEU A 90 0.68 9.93 6.02
N LYS A 91 0.55 11.03 5.27
CA LYS A 91 -0.74 11.43 4.69
C LYS A 91 -1.25 10.37 3.72
N ASN A 92 -0.41 9.87 2.81
CA ASN A 92 -0.79 8.83 1.86
C ASN A 92 -1.12 7.50 2.56
N LEU A 93 -0.41 7.15 3.64
CA LEU A 93 -0.77 6.02 4.50
C LEU A 93 -2.18 6.19 5.07
N ASP A 94 -2.52 7.36 5.62
CA ASP A 94 -3.85 7.64 6.15
C ASP A 94 -4.93 7.60 5.07
N GLU A 95 -4.66 8.15 3.88
CA GLU A 95 -5.58 8.12 2.74
C GLU A 95 -5.84 6.69 2.25
N MET A 96 -4.79 5.86 2.15
CA MET A 96 -4.91 4.44 1.80
C MET A 96 -5.77 3.68 2.81
N LEU A 97 -5.56 3.87 4.11
CA LEU A 97 -6.34 3.20 5.16
C LEU A 97 -7.81 3.63 5.15
N LYS A 98 -8.09 4.93 4.93
CA LYS A 98 -9.45 5.43 4.77
C LYS A 98 -10.13 4.82 3.55
N PHE A 99 -9.41 4.74 2.43
CA PHE A 99 -9.93 4.15 1.21
C PHE A 99 -10.31 2.67 1.37
N PHE A 100 -9.54 1.89 2.14
CA PHE A 100 -9.92 0.51 2.47
C PHE A 100 -11.25 0.42 3.23
N VAL A 101 -11.49 1.35 4.17
CA VAL A 101 -12.77 1.45 4.88
C VAL A 101 -13.90 1.88 3.93
N GLU A 102 -13.62 2.78 3.00
CA GLU A 102 -14.60 3.23 2.00
C GLU A 102 -15.00 2.10 1.04
N ILE A 103 -14.04 1.28 0.58
CA ILE A 103 -14.30 0.07 -0.19
C ILE A 103 -15.23 -0.87 0.56
N ASP A 104 -14.95 -1.12 1.85
CA ASP A 104 -15.78 -2.00 2.67
C ASP A 104 -17.20 -1.47 2.82
N LYS A 105 -17.36 -0.18 3.14
CA LYS A 105 -18.68 0.44 3.26
C LYS A 105 -19.43 0.38 1.93
N LYS A 106 -18.77 0.71 0.82
CA LYS A 106 -19.39 0.65 -0.51
C LYS A 106 -19.82 -0.77 -0.84
N TYR A 107 -18.98 -1.75 -0.56
CA TYR A 107 -19.30 -3.14 -0.85
C TYR A 107 -20.39 -3.70 0.08
N TYR A 108 -20.20 -3.66 1.39
CA TYR A 108 -21.08 -4.33 2.35
C TYR A 108 -22.36 -3.56 2.69
N ASP A 109 -22.30 -2.24 2.79
CA ASP A 109 -23.43 -1.43 3.24
C ASP A 109 -24.32 -0.95 2.08
N ASP A 110 -23.83 -1.03 0.84
CA ASP A 110 -24.56 -0.59 -0.36
C ASP A 110 -24.77 -1.73 -1.36
N LEU A 111 -23.68 -2.21 -1.99
CA LEU A 111 -23.79 -3.09 -3.16
C LEU A 111 -24.24 -4.52 -2.79
N ARG A 112 -23.65 -5.10 -1.74
CA ARG A 112 -23.87 -6.50 -1.34
C ARG A 112 -25.28 -6.75 -0.80
N LEU A 113 -25.94 -5.73 -0.26
CA LEU A 113 -27.33 -5.79 0.19
C LEU A 113 -28.33 -5.89 -0.98
N LYS A 114 -27.95 -5.37 -2.14
CA LYS A 114 -28.83 -5.21 -3.31
C LYS A 114 -28.62 -6.28 -4.37
N ASP A 115 -27.40 -6.82 -4.46
CA ASP A 115 -27.00 -7.75 -5.52
C ASP A 115 -26.32 -9.02 -4.97
N ALA A 116 -26.34 -10.08 -5.79
CA ALA A 116 -25.54 -11.28 -5.53
C ALA A 116 -24.04 -10.94 -5.52
N PRO A 117 -23.18 -11.71 -4.80
CA PRO A 117 -21.77 -11.36 -4.60
C PRO A 117 -21.03 -10.96 -5.88
N GLN A 118 -21.15 -11.76 -6.94
CA GLN A 118 -20.47 -11.49 -8.20
C GLN A 118 -20.85 -10.13 -8.80
N LYS A 119 -22.16 -9.85 -8.91
CA LYS A 119 -22.66 -8.60 -9.47
C LYS A 119 -22.36 -7.38 -8.59
N ALA A 120 -22.33 -7.56 -7.27
CA ALA A 120 -21.88 -6.52 -6.34
C ALA A 120 -20.39 -6.20 -6.53
N LEU A 121 -19.56 -7.21 -6.83
CA LEU A 121 -18.13 -7.01 -7.12
C LEU A 121 -17.89 -6.34 -8.47
N GLU A 122 -18.65 -6.70 -9.50
CA GLU A 122 -18.61 -6.03 -10.81
C GLU A 122 -18.89 -4.53 -10.66
N LYS A 123 -19.96 -4.18 -9.94
CA LYS A 123 -20.30 -2.78 -9.63
C LYS A 123 -19.29 -2.07 -8.73
N LEU A 124 -18.65 -2.80 -7.80
CA LEU A 124 -17.58 -2.24 -6.99
C LEU A 124 -16.38 -1.89 -7.88
N GLY A 125 -16.08 -2.73 -8.87
CA GLY A 125 -15.05 -2.47 -9.88
C GLY A 125 -15.34 -1.18 -10.65
N GLU A 126 -16.58 -0.98 -11.12
CA GLU A 126 -17.00 0.25 -11.79
C GLU A 126 -16.82 1.49 -10.90
N TRP A 127 -17.19 1.39 -9.61
CA TRP A 127 -17.03 2.50 -8.66
C TRP A 127 -15.56 2.84 -8.37
N LEU A 128 -14.64 1.86 -8.43
CA LEU A 128 -13.20 2.09 -8.24
C LEU A 128 -12.56 2.85 -9.41
N GLU A 129 -13.22 2.92 -10.57
CA GLU A 129 -12.74 3.63 -11.76
C GLU A 129 -13.24 5.09 -11.86
N GLU A 130 -14.17 5.51 -10.98
CA GLU A 130 -14.71 6.88 -10.88
C GLU A 130 -13.78 7.85 -10.13
#